data_AF-A0A8A1MH90-F1
#
_entry.id   AF-A0A8A1MH90-F1
#
_cell.length_a   1.000
_cell.length_b   1.000
_cell.length_c   1.000
_cell.angle_alpha   90.00
_cell.angle_beta   90.00
_cell.angle_gamma   90.00
#
_symmetry.space_group_name_H-M   'P 1'
#
loop_
_entity.id
_entity.type
_entity.pdbx_description
1 polymer ?
#
loop_
_entity_poly.entity_id
_entity_poly.type
_entity_poly.pdbx_seq_one_letter_code
_entity_poly.pdbx_strand_id
1 'polypeptide(L)'
;MVPRHRLTWRLRLLRFLSLYIYPLETPLQLRGTLTRLRHNYKHPFLELLRLLLPIPTWYFPLPDPIPFRTMLGNVELLDSRLGSVNYPSMRSIPLWRARDTPLRSIYRIYEAITARECVVIGSEVEYFFYQTRKAWAINRILDPCDSDPVRYAILASIVEELACAFNWRMGLGMRRDRRKHIYRATMDEVLPPFPPETAPA
;
A
#
# COMPACT_ATOMS: atom_id res chain seq x y z
N MET A 1 36.24 38.10 -14.75
CA MET A 1 35.82 36.89 -15.50
C MET A 1 36.17 35.67 -14.67
N VAL A 2 35.18 34.96 -14.13
CA VAL A 2 35.40 33.74 -13.31
C VAL A 2 35.68 32.56 -14.25
N PRO A 3 36.75 31.78 -14.06
CA PRO A 3 37.09 30.68 -14.96
C PRO A 3 36.07 29.55 -14.80
N ARG A 4 35.38 29.20 -15.89
CA ARG A 4 34.51 28.01 -15.93
C ARG A 4 35.41 26.77 -15.88
N HIS A 5 35.47 26.14 -14.71
CA HIS A 5 36.13 24.84 -14.52
C HIS A 5 35.57 23.86 -15.55
N ARG A 6 36.42 23.38 -16.49
CA ARG A 6 36.01 22.41 -17.50
C ARG A 6 35.72 21.09 -16.79
N LEU A 7 34.45 20.79 -16.54
CA LEU A 7 33.99 19.49 -16.04
C LEU A 7 34.61 18.39 -16.90
N THR A 8 35.41 17.53 -16.26
CA THR A 8 36.08 16.37 -16.87
C THR A 8 35.05 15.47 -17.52
N TRP A 9 35.46 14.78 -18.60
CA TRP A 9 34.57 13.90 -19.36
C TRP A 9 33.87 12.85 -18.48
N ARG A 10 34.57 12.35 -17.44
CA ARG A 10 33.99 11.49 -16.39
C ARG A 10 32.84 12.15 -15.62
N LEU A 11 32.97 13.42 -15.23
CA LEU A 11 31.90 14.16 -14.55
C LEU A 11 30.74 14.48 -15.50
N ARG A 12 31.00 14.69 -16.79
CA ARG A 12 29.95 14.83 -17.81
C ARG A 12 29.21 13.53 -18.03
N LEU A 13 29.92 12.40 -18.09
CA LEU A 13 29.32 11.08 -18.19
C LEU A 13 28.51 10.77 -16.93
N LEU A 14 29.05 10.98 -15.73
CA LEU A 14 28.32 10.79 -14.47
C LEU A 14 27.10 11.69 -14.39
N ARG A 15 27.20 12.94 -14.84
CA ARG A 15 26.07 13.88 -14.90
C ARG A 15 25.04 13.45 -15.94
N PHE A 16 25.46 12.98 -17.11
CA PHE A 16 24.59 12.44 -18.15
C PHE A 16 23.88 11.18 -17.68
N LEU A 17 24.59 10.24 -17.07
CA LEU A 17 24.00 9.08 -16.41
C LEU A 17 23.00 9.56 -15.35
N SER A 18 23.36 10.46 -14.44
CA SER A 18 22.46 11.01 -13.40
C SER A 18 21.23 11.75 -13.91
N LEU A 19 21.31 12.34 -15.11
CA LEU A 19 20.22 13.13 -15.70
C LEU A 19 19.34 12.32 -16.65
N TYR A 20 19.86 11.27 -17.27
CA TYR A 20 19.16 10.53 -18.33
C TYR A 20 18.93 9.05 -17.99
N ILE A 21 19.80 8.42 -17.19
CA ILE A 21 19.64 7.03 -16.76
C ILE A 21 19.04 6.91 -15.36
N TYR A 22 19.41 7.79 -14.43
CA TYR A 22 18.87 7.76 -13.05
C TYR A 22 17.38 8.15 -12.94
N PRO A 23 16.79 9.00 -13.81
CA PRO A 23 15.35 9.21 -13.83
C PRO A 23 14.58 8.16 -14.66
N LEU A 24 15.27 7.15 -15.23
CA LEU A 24 14.60 5.91 -15.63
C LEU A 24 14.25 5.14 -14.34
N GLU A 25 13.33 5.70 -13.56
CA GLU A 25 12.60 4.97 -12.54
C GLU A 25 11.82 3.89 -13.27
N THR A 26 12.43 2.71 -13.39
CA THR A 26 11.68 1.51 -13.72
C THR A 26 10.54 1.39 -12.71
N PRO A 27 9.32 1.00 -13.12
CA PRO A 27 8.15 0.96 -12.24
C PRO A 27 8.37 0.12 -10.96
N LEU A 28 9.38 -0.75 -10.97
CA LEU A 28 9.78 -1.62 -9.87
C LEU A 28 10.73 -0.96 -8.86
N GLN A 29 11.28 0.21 -9.17
CA GLN A 29 12.25 0.95 -8.34
C GLN A 29 13.30 0.02 -7.71
N LEU A 30 13.91 -0.87 -8.50
CA LEU A 30 14.73 -1.98 -8.02
C LEU A 30 15.86 -1.54 -7.08
N ARG A 31 16.48 -0.40 -7.35
CA ARG A 31 17.51 0.18 -6.48
C ARG A 31 16.95 0.56 -5.11
N GLY A 32 15.81 1.25 -5.07
CA GLY A 32 15.12 1.61 -3.82
C GLY A 32 14.65 0.37 -3.06
N THR A 33 14.12 -0.62 -3.77
CA THR A 33 13.78 -1.93 -3.23
C THR A 33 14.98 -2.59 -2.57
N LEU A 34 16.12 -2.69 -3.27
CA LEU A 34 17.33 -3.30 -2.75
C LEU A 34 17.91 -2.55 -1.53
N THR A 35 17.89 -1.22 -1.55
CA THR A 35 18.29 -0.40 -0.39
C THR A 35 17.44 -0.72 0.83
N ARG A 36 16.11 -0.79 0.68
CA ARG A 36 15.21 -1.15 1.79
C ARG A 36 15.43 -2.57 2.28
N LEU A 37 15.61 -3.53 1.36
CA LEU A 37 15.90 -4.92 1.74
C LEU A 37 17.22 -5.04 2.49
N ARG A 38 18.25 -4.26 2.13
CA ARG A 38 19.55 -4.24 2.85
C ARG A 38 19.45 -3.79 4.30
N HIS A 39 18.52 -2.90 4.62
CA HIS A 39 18.34 -2.42 5.99
C HIS A 39 17.59 -3.42 6.88
N ASN A 40 16.74 -4.26 6.29
CA ASN A 40 15.83 -5.13 7.04
C ASN A 40 16.21 -6.62 7.01
N TYR A 41 17.01 -7.06 6.03
CA TYR A 41 17.30 -8.47 5.79
C TYR A 41 18.79 -8.73 5.66
N LYS A 42 19.24 -9.83 6.26
CA LYS A 42 20.62 -10.33 6.15
C LYS A 42 21.01 -10.67 4.70
N HIS A 43 20.05 -11.15 3.90
CA HIS A 43 20.26 -11.61 2.52
C HIS A 43 19.36 -10.86 1.53
N PRO A 44 19.66 -9.58 1.21
CA PRO A 44 18.75 -8.70 0.47
C PRO A 44 18.50 -9.13 -0.98
N PHE A 45 19.49 -9.74 -1.64
CA PHE A 45 19.34 -10.25 -3.00
C PHE A 45 18.45 -11.49 -3.06
N LEU A 46 18.50 -12.34 -2.03
CA LEU A 46 17.65 -13.52 -1.92
C LEU A 46 16.20 -13.10 -1.71
N GLU A 47 15.94 -12.11 -0.86
CA GLU A 47 14.59 -11.55 -0.68
C GLU A 47 14.07 -10.89 -1.96
N LEU A 48 14.91 -10.16 -2.68
CA LEU A 48 14.53 -9.60 -3.98
C LEU A 48 14.13 -10.71 -4.96
N LEU A 49 14.91 -11.80 -5.01
CA LEU A 49 14.60 -12.96 -5.83
C LEU A 49 13.26 -13.59 -5.39
N ARG A 50 13.01 -13.77 -4.10
CA ARG A 50 11.72 -14.27 -3.57
C ARG A 50 10.53 -13.38 -3.98
N LEU A 51 10.72 -12.05 -3.97
CA LEU A 51 9.69 -11.12 -4.42
C LEU A 51 9.42 -11.23 -5.92
N LEU A 52 10.43 -11.55 -6.73
CA LEU A 52 10.31 -11.74 -8.18
C LEU A 52 9.73 -13.12 -8.54
N LEU A 53 9.96 -14.14 -7.71
CA LEU A 53 9.49 -15.50 -7.94
C LEU A 53 8.00 -15.66 -7.54
N PRO A 54 7.11 -15.98 -8.49
CA PRO A 54 5.68 -16.11 -8.23
C PRO A 54 5.30 -17.57 -7.94
N ILE A 55 5.77 -18.12 -6.82
CA ILE A 55 5.51 -19.51 -6.44
C ILE A 55 4.77 -19.52 -5.09
N PRO A 56 3.64 -20.24 -4.94
CA PRO A 56 2.90 -20.98 -5.98
C PRO A 56 2.02 -20.08 -6.87
N THR A 57 1.69 -18.88 -6.41
CA THR A 57 0.85 -17.91 -7.13
C THR A 57 1.49 -16.52 -7.12
N TRP A 58 1.08 -15.67 -8.06
CA TRP A 58 1.58 -14.29 -8.14
C TRP A 58 1.21 -13.48 -6.89
N TYR A 59 -0.04 -13.58 -6.45
CA TYR A 59 -0.53 -12.86 -5.27
C TYR A 59 -0.17 -13.57 -3.98
N PHE A 60 0.10 -12.81 -2.94
CA PHE A 60 0.34 -13.43 -1.64
C PHE A 60 -0.95 -14.05 -1.09
N PRO A 61 -0.88 -15.25 -0.47
CA PRO A 61 -2.05 -15.89 0.13
C PRO A 61 -2.53 -15.11 1.34
N LEU A 62 -3.79 -15.30 1.74
CA LEU A 62 -4.26 -14.76 3.00
C LEU A 62 -3.49 -15.43 4.16
N PRO A 63 -2.95 -14.68 5.15
CA PRO A 63 -2.39 -15.29 6.34
C PRO A 63 -3.48 -15.98 7.16
N ASP A 64 -3.11 -16.92 8.01
CA ASP A 64 -4.08 -17.63 8.85
C ASP A 64 -4.90 -16.62 9.67
N PRO A 65 -6.25 -16.65 9.51
CA PRO A 65 -7.11 -15.67 10.14
C PRO A 65 -7.17 -15.90 11.65
N ILE A 66 -7.04 -14.84 12.42
CA ILE A 66 -7.09 -14.90 13.88
C ILE A 66 -8.54 -14.72 14.37
N PRO A 67 -9.03 -15.59 15.27
CA PRO A 67 -10.34 -15.41 15.89
C PRO A 67 -10.45 -14.08 16.62
N PHE A 68 -11.64 -13.45 16.55
CA PHE A 68 -11.88 -12.14 17.15
C PHE A 68 -11.48 -12.09 18.63
N ARG A 69 -11.85 -13.13 19.39
CA ARG A 69 -11.58 -13.24 20.82
C ARG A 69 -10.08 -13.24 21.15
N THR A 70 -9.26 -13.79 20.26
CA THR A 70 -7.81 -13.89 20.46
C THR A 70 -7.10 -12.56 20.17
N MET A 71 -7.60 -11.80 19.20
CA MET A 71 -7.02 -10.50 18.81
C MET A 71 -7.53 -9.34 19.69
N LEU A 72 -8.68 -9.49 20.35
CA LEU A 72 -9.33 -8.43 21.11
C LEU A 72 -8.39 -7.80 22.16
N GLY A 73 -7.97 -6.56 21.89
CA GLY A 73 -7.05 -5.80 22.76
C GLY A 73 -5.61 -6.33 22.81
N ASN A 74 -5.23 -7.26 21.93
CA ASN A 74 -3.91 -7.90 21.95
C ASN A 74 -2.94 -7.21 20.98
N VAL A 75 -2.38 -6.08 21.43
CA VAL A 75 -1.43 -5.27 20.64
C VAL A 75 -0.13 -6.02 20.35
N GLU A 76 0.38 -6.78 21.31
CA GLU A 76 1.61 -7.57 21.13
C GLU A 76 1.47 -8.62 20.02
N LEU A 77 0.31 -9.28 19.94
CA LEU A 77 0.03 -10.22 18.87
C LEU A 77 -0.04 -9.50 17.52
N LEU A 78 -0.70 -8.34 17.44
CA LEU A 78 -0.73 -7.52 16.22
C LEU A 78 0.71 -7.14 15.79
N ASP A 79 1.52 -6.62 16.72
CA ASP A 79 2.89 -6.20 16.44
C ASP A 79 3.77 -7.36 15.99
N SER A 80 3.63 -8.54 16.61
CA SER A 80 4.35 -9.74 16.19
C SER A 80 3.99 -10.15 14.76
N ARG A 81 2.71 -10.09 14.39
CA ARG A 81 2.24 -10.42 13.04
C ARG A 81 2.70 -9.38 12.03
N LEU A 82 2.60 -8.09 12.36
CA LEU A 82 3.05 -7.01 11.49
C LEU A 82 4.58 -7.02 11.30
N GLY A 83 5.31 -7.33 12.37
CA GLY A 83 6.77 -7.43 12.41
C GLY A 83 7.32 -8.65 11.67
N SER A 84 6.64 -9.80 11.72
CA SER A 84 7.09 -11.04 11.05
C SER A 84 7.32 -10.88 9.55
N VAL A 85 6.50 -10.05 8.88
CA VAL A 85 6.62 -9.72 7.45
C VAL A 85 7.29 -8.36 7.25
N ASN A 86 7.52 -7.60 8.32
CA ASN A 86 7.94 -6.20 8.30
C ASN A 86 7.04 -5.35 7.38
N TYR A 87 5.73 -5.44 7.61
CA TYR A 87 4.71 -4.78 6.78
C TYR A 87 4.95 -3.28 6.57
N PRO A 88 5.29 -2.47 7.60
CA PRO A 88 5.53 -1.04 7.42
C PRO A 88 6.62 -0.75 6.37
N SER A 89 7.69 -1.55 6.35
CA SER A 89 8.73 -1.40 5.34
C SER A 89 8.30 -1.97 3.99
N MET A 90 7.64 -3.12 3.98
CA MET A 90 7.22 -3.80 2.74
C MET A 90 6.23 -3.00 1.90
N ARG A 91 5.32 -2.24 2.52
CA ARG A 91 4.38 -1.36 1.79
C ARG A 91 5.08 -0.32 0.91
N SER A 92 6.33 0.02 1.21
CA SER A 92 7.12 0.97 0.42
C SER A 92 7.84 0.34 -0.79
N ILE A 93 7.80 -0.99 -0.93
CA ILE A 93 8.42 -1.73 -2.03
C ILE A 93 7.37 -1.96 -3.14
N PRO A 94 7.54 -1.40 -4.36
CA PRO A 94 6.55 -1.53 -5.44
C PRO A 94 6.25 -2.98 -5.83
N LEU A 95 7.26 -3.84 -5.84
CA LEU A 95 7.10 -5.25 -6.20
C LEU A 95 6.27 -6.03 -5.16
N TRP A 96 6.47 -5.75 -3.87
CA TRP A 96 5.64 -6.33 -2.81
C TRP A 96 4.20 -5.85 -2.93
N ARG A 97 4.00 -4.53 -3.13
CA ARG A 97 2.66 -3.97 -3.36
C ARG A 97 1.97 -4.62 -4.55
N ALA A 98 2.68 -4.86 -5.65
CA ALA A 98 2.14 -5.48 -6.86
C ALA A 98 1.54 -6.88 -6.61
N ARG A 99 2.02 -7.57 -5.57
CA ARG A 99 1.58 -8.92 -5.17
C ARG A 99 0.58 -8.93 -4.01
N ASP A 100 0.45 -7.81 -3.28
CA ASP A 100 -0.53 -7.68 -2.21
C ASP A 100 -1.95 -7.50 -2.77
N THR A 101 -2.95 -7.86 -1.96
CA THR A 101 -4.36 -7.93 -2.35
C THR A 101 -5.24 -7.07 -1.43
N PRO A 102 -6.40 -6.57 -1.91
CA PRO A 102 -7.33 -5.83 -1.06
C PRO A 102 -7.84 -6.68 0.11
N LEU A 103 -8.08 -7.98 -0.12
CA LEU A 103 -8.56 -8.87 0.93
C LEU A 103 -7.54 -8.97 2.08
N ARG A 104 -6.25 -9.18 1.78
CA ARG A 104 -5.19 -9.16 2.80
C ARG A 104 -5.14 -7.85 3.57
N SER A 105 -5.37 -6.73 2.89
CA SER A 105 -5.41 -5.40 3.49
C SER A 105 -6.59 -5.26 4.47
N ILE A 106 -7.78 -5.73 4.10
CA ILE A 106 -8.95 -5.73 4.98
C ILE A 106 -8.71 -6.57 6.24
N TYR A 107 -8.10 -7.76 6.12
CA TYR A 107 -7.76 -8.57 7.30
C TYR A 107 -6.77 -7.85 8.23
N ARG A 108 -5.81 -7.09 7.68
CA ARG A 108 -4.92 -6.25 8.50
C ARG A 108 -5.68 -5.11 9.20
N ILE A 109 -6.67 -4.51 8.53
CA ILE A 109 -7.56 -3.51 9.16
C ILE A 109 -8.38 -4.16 10.28
N TYR A 110 -8.93 -5.35 10.05
CA TYR A 110 -9.64 -6.13 11.07
C TYR A 110 -8.76 -6.41 12.29
N GLU A 111 -7.54 -6.92 12.08
CA GLU A 111 -6.59 -7.19 13.18
C GLU A 111 -6.28 -5.89 13.95
N ALA A 112 -6.09 -4.77 13.26
CA ALA A 112 -5.85 -3.47 13.89
C ALA A 112 -7.06 -2.92 14.66
N ILE A 113 -8.28 -3.03 14.12
CA ILE A 113 -9.53 -2.63 14.79
C ILE A 113 -9.74 -3.45 16.07
N THR A 114 -9.57 -4.76 15.97
CA THR A 114 -9.77 -5.68 17.11
C THR A 114 -8.73 -5.49 18.20
N ALA A 115 -7.47 -5.21 17.84
CA ALA A 115 -6.42 -4.82 18.78
C ALA A 115 -6.58 -3.37 19.31
N ARG A 116 -7.49 -2.57 18.74
CA ARG A 116 -7.73 -1.14 19.06
C ARG A 116 -6.58 -0.18 18.68
N GLU A 117 -5.80 -0.54 17.67
CA GLU A 117 -4.62 0.22 17.23
C GLU A 117 -4.93 1.22 16.11
N CYS A 118 -5.34 2.43 16.50
CA CYS A 118 -5.79 3.49 15.59
C CYS A 118 -4.72 3.93 14.57
N VAL A 119 -3.44 3.92 14.96
CA VAL A 119 -2.34 4.30 14.06
C VAL A 119 -2.20 3.29 12.92
N VAL A 120 -2.31 2.00 13.24
CA VAL A 120 -2.23 0.92 12.25
C VAL A 120 -3.44 0.98 11.32
N ILE A 121 -4.65 1.21 11.85
CA ILE A 121 -5.88 1.39 11.05
C ILE A 121 -5.68 2.50 10.03
N GLY A 122 -5.31 3.70 10.48
CA GLY A 122 -5.11 4.85 9.58
C GLY A 122 -4.07 4.56 8.50
N SER A 123 -2.95 3.95 8.87
CA SER A 123 -1.87 3.62 7.92
C SER A 123 -2.29 2.60 6.85
N GLU A 124 -3.11 1.61 7.22
CA GLU A 124 -3.56 0.55 6.32
C GLU A 124 -4.70 1.03 5.42
N VAL A 125 -5.64 1.83 5.96
CA VAL A 125 -6.71 2.48 5.18
C VAL A 125 -6.11 3.46 4.16
N GLU A 126 -5.10 4.24 4.55
CA GLU A 126 -4.38 5.13 3.64
C GLU A 126 -3.66 4.32 2.54
N TYR A 127 -2.98 3.24 2.94
CA TYR A 127 -2.35 2.33 1.99
C TYR A 127 -3.35 1.76 0.99
N PHE A 128 -4.52 1.29 1.46
CA PHE A 128 -5.59 0.76 0.61
C PHE A 128 -6.07 1.81 -0.40
N PHE A 129 -6.42 3.01 0.08
CA PHE A 129 -6.95 4.09 -0.75
C PHE A 129 -6.05 4.41 -1.95
N TYR A 130 -4.73 4.46 -1.74
CA TYR A 130 -3.78 4.79 -2.79
C TYR A 130 -3.42 3.65 -3.74
N GLN A 131 -4.05 2.48 -3.61
CA GLN A 131 -3.93 1.43 -4.61
C GLN A 131 -4.83 1.76 -5.81
N THR A 132 -4.21 2.14 -6.93
CA THR A 132 -4.90 2.60 -8.15
C THR A 132 -5.37 1.46 -9.06
N ARG A 133 -4.97 0.22 -8.76
CA ARG A 133 -5.31 -0.96 -9.57
C ARG A 133 -6.81 -1.26 -9.46
N LYS A 134 -7.45 -1.61 -10.58
CA LYS A 134 -8.89 -1.95 -10.60
C LYS A 134 -9.27 -3.06 -9.62
N ALA A 135 -8.36 -4.00 -9.32
CA ALA A 135 -8.58 -5.04 -8.34
C ALA A 135 -8.81 -4.51 -6.91
N TRP A 136 -8.45 -3.26 -6.62
CA TRP A 136 -8.62 -2.61 -5.31
C TRP A 136 -9.85 -1.68 -5.24
N ALA A 137 -10.69 -1.68 -6.27
CA ALA A 137 -12.01 -1.06 -6.20
C ALA A 137 -12.87 -1.83 -5.20
N ILE A 138 -13.69 -1.13 -4.43
CA ILE A 138 -14.40 -1.73 -3.29
C ILE A 138 -15.41 -2.78 -3.75
N ASN A 139 -16.13 -2.49 -4.83
CA ASN A 139 -17.11 -3.40 -5.43
C ASN A 139 -16.51 -4.66 -6.08
N ARG A 140 -15.17 -4.78 -6.14
CA ARG A 140 -14.45 -5.93 -6.72
C ARG A 140 -13.78 -6.80 -5.65
N ILE A 141 -13.94 -6.46 -4.39
CA ILE A 141 -13.44 -7.28 -3.30
C ILE A 141 -14.25 -8.58 -3.29
N LEU A 142 -13.54 -9.69 -3.36
CA LEU A 142 -14.16 -11.01 -3.32
C LEU A 142 -14.68 -11.30 -1.91
N ASP A 143 -15.84 -11.94 -1.84
CA ASP A 143 -16.36 -12.47 -0.58
C ASP A 143 -15.36 -13.51 -0.02
N PRO A 144 -14.82 -13.33 1.20
CA PRO A 144 -13.93 -14.31 1.81
C PRO A 144 -14.62 -15.62 2.20
N CYS A 145 -15.95 -15.67 2.28
CA CYS A 145 -16.70 -16.80 2.82
C CYS A 145 -16.15 -17.25 4.18
N ASP A 146 -15.87 -16.29 5.06
CA ASP A 146 -15.17 -16.54 6.33
C ASP A 146 -16.05 -17.40 7.26
N SER A 147 -15.46 -18.45 7.84
CA SER A 147 -16.17 -19.40 8.69
C SER A 147 -16.52 -18.87 10.08
N ASP A 148 -15.83 -17.81 10.54
CA ASP A 148 -16.12 -17.16 11.82
C ASP A 148 -17.14 -16.03 11.58
N PRO A 149 -18.39 -16.16 12.06
CA PRO A 149 -19.44 -15.19 11.76
C PRO A 149 -19.15 -13.80 12.34
N VAL A 150 -18.41 -13.72 13.46
CA VAL A 150 -18.06 -12.44 14.08
C VAL A 150 -17.02 -11.72 13.21
N ARG A 151 -15.97 -12.44 12.81
CA ARG A 151 -14.95 -11.88 11.92
C ARG A 151 -15.58 -11.50 10.58
N TYR A 152 -16.43 -12.35 10.01
CA TYR A 152 -17.14 -12.08 8.77
C TYR A 152 -17.95 -10.78 8.83
N ALA A 153 -18.75 -10.60 9.89
CA ALA A 153 -19.53 -9.37 10.09
C ALA A 153 -18.62 -8.13 10.17
N ILE A 154 -17.49 -8.20 10.90
CA ILE A 154 -16.55 -7.09 10.99
C ILE A 154 -15.90 -6.79 9.63
N LEU A 155 -15.49 -7.82 8.88
CA LEU A 155 -14.94 -7.63 7.54
C LEU A 155 -15.95 -6.95 6.61
N ALA A 156 -17.22 -7.36 6.65
CA ALA A 156 -18.30 -6.74 5.89
C ALA A 156 -18.49 -5.26 6.29
N SER A 157 -18.58 -4.96 7.59
CA SER A 157 -18.66 -3.57 8.08
C SER A 157 -17.47 -2.73 7.65
N ILE A 158 -16.25 -3.28 7.68
CA ILE A 158 -15.04 -2.55 7.21
C ILE A 158 -15.21 -2.16 5.74
N VAL A 159 -15.65 -3.08 4.88
CA VAL A 159 -15.77 -2.83 3.45
C VAL A 159 -16.84 -1.76 3.16
N GLU A 160 -17.97 -1.80 3.86
CA GLU A 160 -19.03 -0.80 3.77
C GLU A 160 -18.53 0.59 4.21
N GLU A 161 -17.88 0.67 5.37
CA GLU A 161 -17.33 1.92 5.89
C GLU A 161 -16.22 2.49 5.01
N LEU A 162 -15.39 1.64 4.40
CA LEU A 162 -14.39 2.09 3.42
C LEU A 162 -15.04 2.77 2.21
N ALA A 163 -16.21 2.29 1.75
CA ALA A 163 -16.93 2.91 0.63
C ALA A 163 -17.38 4.33 0.99
N CYS A 164 -18.02 4.47 2.16
CA CYS A 164 -18.44 5.76 2.71
C CYS A 164 -17.25 6.71 2.88
N ALA A 165 -16.19 6.26 3.56
CA ALA A 165 -15.01 7.05 3.85
C ALA A 165 -14.28 7.50 2.57
N PHE A 166 -14.16 6.63 1.56
CA PHE A 166 -13.50 6.97 0.32
C PHE A 166 -14.32 7.92 -0.54
N ASN A 167 -15.64 7.75 -0.58
CA ASN A 167 -16.53 8.69 -1.27
C ASN A 167 -16.46 10.09 -0.63
N TRP A 168 -16.50 10.16 0.70
CA TRP A 168 -16.30 11.42 1.41
C TRP A 168 -14.95 12.05 1.07
N ARG A 169 -13.86 11.26 1.13
CA ARG A 169 -12.50 11.71 0.82
C ARG A 169 -12.36 12.19 -0.63
N MET A 170 -13.02 11.53 -1.59
CA MET A 170 -13.05 11.95 -2.99
C MET A 170 -13.90 13.22 -3.20
N GLY A 171 -14.95 13.41 -2.41
CA GLY A 171 -15.72 14.65 -2.32
C GLY A 171 -14.90 15.85 -1.86
N LEU A 172 -13.79 15.62 -1.16
CA LEU A 172 -12.81 16.66 -0.80
C LEU A 172 -11.78 16.94 -1.90
N GLY A 173 -11.87 16.29 -3.06
CA GLY A 173 -10.93 16.47 -4.17
C GLY A 173 -9.74 15.51 -4.15
N MET A 174 -9.65 14.65 -3.14
CA MET A 174 -8.65 13.59 -3.14
C MET A 174 -8.97 12.54 -4.20
N ARG A 175 -7.95 11.82 -4.67
CA ARG A 175 -8.06 10.76 -5.69
C ARG A 175 -7.13 9.62 -5.29
N ARG A 176 -7.47 8.40 -5.70
CA ARG A 176 -6.64 7.21 -5.44
C ARG A 176 -5.25 7.32 -6.05
N ASP A 177 -5.13 8.04 -7.16
CA ASP A 177 -3.84 8.47 -7.70
C ASP A 177 -3.47 9.82 -7.08
N ARG A 178 -2.44 9.84 -6.22
CA ARG A 178 -1.94 11.05 -5.55
C ARG A 178 -1.62 12.18 -6.53
N ARG A 179 -1.20 11.86 -7.74
CA ARG A 179 -0.84 12.85 -8.77
C ARG A 179 -2.05 13.56 -9.36
N LYS A 180 -3.25 13.02 -9.14
CA LYS A 180 -4.52 13.55 -9.66
C LYS A 180 -5.36 14.22 -8.57
N HIS A 181 -4.77 14.54 -7.42
CA HIS A 181 -5.45 15.34 -6.40
C HIS A 181 -5.89 16.69 -6.97
N ILE A 182 -7.09 17.08 -6.59
CA ILE A 182 -7.70 18.35 -7.00
C ILE A 182 -7.70 19.24 -5.77
N TYR A 183 -6.98 20.35 -5.88
CA TYR A 183 -6.89 21.35 -4.83
C TYR A 183 -7.86 22.47 -5.17
N ARG A 184 -8.67 22.88 -4.19
CA ARG A 184 -9.55 24.03 -4.35
C ARG A 184 -8.74 25.30 -4.32
N ALA A 185 -8.97 26.21 -5.26
CA ALA A 185 -8.44 27.57 -5.22
C ALA A 185 -9.27 28.46 -4.29
N THR A 186 -10.57 28.20 -4.18
CA THR A 186 -11.53 28.94 -3.35
C THR A 186 -12.51 27.99 -2.66
N MET A 187 -13.11 28.42 -1.53
CA MET A 187 -14.00 27.54 -0.74
C MET A 187 -15.28 27.14 -1.47
N ASP A 188 -15.78 28.00 -2.35
CA ASP A 188 -17.04 27.83 -3.10
C ASP A 188 -16.85 27.05 -4.42
N GLU A 189 -15.63 26.62 -4.72
CA GLU A 189 -15.33 25.90 -5.95
C GLU A 189 -15.98 24.51 -5.95
N VAL A 190 -16.90 24.30 -6.91
CA VAL A 190 -17.52 23.00 -7.14
C VAL A 190 -16.49 22.06 -7.78
N LEU A 191 -16.13 21.02 -7.05
CA LEU A 191 -15.19 20.02 -7.53
C LEU A 191 -15.79 19.15 -8.64
N PRO A 192 -14.98 18.68 -9.60
CA PRO A 192 -15.49 17.84 -10.67
C PRO A 192 -15.99 16.50 -10.11
N PRO A 193 -17.01 15.90 -10.76
CA PRO A 193 -17.58 14.64 -10.32
C PRO A 193 -16.54 13.52 -10.34
N PHE A 194 -16.76 12.51 -9.52
CA PHE A 194 -15.94 11.30 -9.45
C PHE A 194 -16.83 10.06 -9.47
N PRO A 195 -16.34 8.92 -9.99
CA PRO A 195 -17.06 7.67 -9.90
C PRO A 195 -17.10 7.22 -8.43
N PRO A 196 -18.28 7.04 -7.82
CA PRO A 196 -18.37 6.61 -6.43
C PRO A 196 -17.91 5.16 -6.29
N GLU A 197 -17.22 4.89 -5.17
CA GLU A 197 -16.98 3.53 -4.71
C GLU A 197 -18.29 2.98 -4.13
N THR A 198 -18.58 1.73 -4.42
CA THR A 198 -19.77 1.01 -3.93
C THR A 198 -19.32 -0.22 -3.18
N ALA A 199 -20.01 -0.55 -2.08
CA ALA A 199 -19.79 -1.82 -1.41
C ALA A 199 -20.11 -2.98 -2.38
N PRO A 200 -19.42 -4.13 -2.26
CA PRO A 200 -19.81 -5.34 -2.97
C PRO A 200 -21.22 -5.77 -2.54
N ALA A 201 -21.95 -6.36 -3.48
CA ALA A 201 -23.32 -6.83 -3.29
C ALA A 201 -23.39 -8.12 -2.46
#